data_AF-A0A6H5I1B3-F1
#
_entry.id   AF-A0A6H5I1B3-F1
#
_cell.length_a   1.000
_cell.length_b   1.000
_cell.length_c   1.000
_cell.angle_alpha   90.00
_cell.angle_beta   90.00
_cell.angle_gamma   90.00
#
_symmetry.space_group_name_H-M   'P 1'
#
loop_
_entity.id
_entity.type
_entity.pdbx_description
1 polymer ?
#
loop_
_entity_poly.entity_id
_entity_poly.type
_entity_poly.pdbx_seq_one_letter_code
_entity_poly.pdbx_strand_id
1 'polypeptide(L)'
;MREKINWDIEENLQEFLDQLDPVISDWKGPLPNLREIFTQEEIDRLLTVSATSKYTDLQAYGAGKRFVEFVARSGYKDEPKVDEDGKPLLHRTTALHDATRRLRYDLVRELFDIYNRFDVNYTDHDGLTHFHAACACGHVAVIEKFLEFGQDPDCLNVSLIVNPPLYT
;
A
#
# COMPACT_ATOMS: atom_id res chain seq x y z
N MET A 1 9.77 23.29 1.42
CA MET A 1 9.13 22.35 0.47
C MET A 1 7.76 21.90 0.96
N ARG A 2 7.58 21.47 2.23
CA ARG A 2 6.27 20.98 2.75
C ARG A 2 5.15 22.02 2.92
N GLU A 3 5.48 23.28 3.27
CA GLU A 3 4.50 24.24 3.83
C GLU A 3 3.47 24.83 2.84
N LYS A 4 3.53 24.46 1.55
CA LYS A 4 2.60 24.96 0.52
C LYS A 4 1.81 23.85 -0.19
N ILE A 5 1.98 22.60 0.23
CA ILE A 5 1.36 21.47 -0.44
C ILE A 5 -0.08 21.35 0.07
N ASN A 6 -1.03 21.45 -0.84
CA ASN A 6 -2.38 21.02 -0.54
C ASN A 6 -2.46 19.50 -0.74
N TRP A 7 -2.49 18.78 0.37
CA TRP A 7 -2.44 17.32 0.44
C TRP A 7 -3.75 16.63 -0.01
N ASP A 8 -4.82 17.38 -0.27
CA ASP A 8 -6.09 16.83 -0.74
C ASP A 8 -6.16 16.73 -2.27
N ILE A 9 -5.16 17.24 -2.98
CA ILE A 9 -5.09 17.24 -4.45
C ILE A 9 -4.04 16.22 -4.91
N GLU A 10 -4.47 15.18 -5.63
CA GLU A 10 -3.58 14.12 -6.14
C GLU A 10 -2.39 14.67 -6.96
N GLU A 11 -2.62 15.69 -7.79
CA GLU A 11 -1.58 16.32 -8.62
C GLU A 11 -0.47 16.94 -7.75
N ASN A 12 -0.82 17.62 -6.66
CA ASN A 12 0.17 18.18 -5.73
C ASN A 12 0.98 17.10 -5.01
N LEU A 13 0.34 15.97 -4.69
CA LEU A 13 1.03 14.83 -4.09
C LEU A 13 2.00 14.19 -5.07
N GLN A 14 1.62 14.08 -6.35
CA GLN A 14 2.51 13.59 -7.40
C GLN A 14 3.68 14.56 -7.63
N GLU A 15 3.46 15.86 -7.70
CA GLU A 15 4.54 16.85 -7.80
C GLU A 15 5.49 16.78 -6.60
N PHE A 16 4.96 16.53 -5.40
CA PHE A 16 5.79 16.34 -4.22
C PHE A 16 6.60 15.05 -4.29
N LEU A 17 6.02 13.94 -4.76
CA LEU A 17 6.75 12.70 -5.00
C LEU A 17 7.87 12.91 -6.02
N ASP A 18 7.62 13.64 -7.10
CA ASP A 18 8.63 13.93 -8.13
C ASP A 18 9.78 14.78 -7.58
N GLN A 19 9.49 15.71 -6.66
CA GLN A 19 10.53 16.47 -5.94
C GLN A 19 11.31 15.63 -4.92
N LEU A 20 10.64 14.65 -4.29
CA LEU A 20 11.25 13.75 -3.33
C LEU A 20 12.11 12.68 -4.00
N ASP A 21 11.74 12.28 -5.22
CA ASP A 21 12.36 11.22 -6.00
C ASP A 21 13.90 11.29 -6.11
N PRO A 22 14.52 12.42 -6.50
CA PRO A 22 15.98 12.52 -6.55
C PRO A 22 16.62 12.35 -5.15
N VAL A 23 15.94 12.81 -4.10
CA VAL A 23 16.44 12.71 -2.72
C VAL A 23 16.46 11.25 -2.24
N ILE A 24 15.40 10.49 -2.51
CA ILE A 24 15.31 9.08 -2.13
C ILE A 24 16.18 8.18 -3.01
N SER A 25 16.32 8.51 -4.29
CA SER A 25 17.08 7.72 -5.26
C SER A 25 18.58 7.74 -4.96
N ASP A 26 19.10 8.92 -4.58
CA ASP A 26 20.51 9.10 -4.24
C ASP A 26 20.81 8.90 -2.74
N TRP A 27 19.85 8.40 -1.95
CA TRP A 27 20.00 8.24 -0.51
C TRP A 27 21.03 7.15 -0.18
N LYS A 28 22.19 7.58 0.34
CA LYS A 28 23.31 6.69 0.76
C LYS A 28 23.52 6.65 2.27
N GLY A 29 22.73 7.41 3.03
CA GLY A 29 22.83 7.50 4.49
C GLY A 29 22.02 6.44 5.24
N PRO A 30 22.08 6.44 6.59
CA PRO A 30 21.13 5.67 7.39
C PRO A 30 19.70 6.09 7.05
N LEU A 31 18.76 5.15 7.06
CA LEU A 31 17.38 5.45 6.73
C LEU A 31 16.71 6.22 7.87
N PRO A 32 15.96 7.30 7.57
CA PRO A 32 15.32 8.11 8.59
C PRO A 32 14.12 7.40 9.19
N ASN A 33 13.77 7.76 10.43
CA ASN A 33 12.47 7.43 10.99
C ASN A 33 11.40 8.33 10.33
N LEU A 34 10.58 7.76 9.46
CA LEU A 34 9.58 8.55 8.71
C LEU A 34 8.55 9.24 9.60
N ARG A 35 8.25 8.71 10.79
CA ARG A 35 7.29 9.32 11.74
C ARG A 35 7.79 10.63 12.34
N GLU A 36 9.10 10.91 12.29
CA GLU A 36 9.68 12.19 12.73
C GLU A 36 9.53 13.29 11.66
N ILE A 37 9.23 12.89 10.41
CA ILE A 37 9.20 13.79 9.26
C ILE A 37 7.76 13.98 8.75
N PHE A 38 6.98 12.90 8.72
CA PHE A 38 5.63 12.84 8.18
C PHE A 38 4.65 12.27 9.21
N THR A 39 3.41 12.78 9.15
CA THR A 39 2.27 12.17 9.81
C THR A 39 1.89 10.85 9.11
N GLN A 40 1.08 10.02 9.77
CA GLN A 40 0.64 8.74 9.19
C GLN A 40 -0.24 8.99 7.97
N GLU A 41 -1.12 9.98 8.07
CA GLU A 41 -2.02 10.42 7.01
C GLU A 41 -1.26 10.90 5.77
N GLU A 42 -0.17 11.65 5.95
CA GLU A 42 0.69 12.07 4.83
C GLU A 42 1.36 10.87 4.17
N ILE A 43 1.90 9.93 4.95
CA ILE A 43 2.51 8.71 4.41
C ILE A 43 1.47 7.86 3.66
N ASP A 44 0.28 7.67 4.22
CA ASP A 44 -0.82 6.91 3.62
C ASP A 44 -1.26 7.52 2.28
N ARG A 45 -1.38 8.86 2.22
CA ARG A 45 -1.68 9.59 0.98
C ARG A 45 -0.58 9.43 -0.06
N LEU A 46 0.69 9.54 0.33
CA LEU A 46 1.82 9.37 -0.58
C LEU A 46 1.95 7.93 -1.08
N LEU A 47 1.71 6.93 -0.23
CA LEU A 47 1.65 5.53 -0.64
C LEU A 47 0.51 5.30 -1.63
N THR A 48 -0.65 5.92 -1.39
CA THR A 48 -1.82 5.82 -2.28
C THR A 48 -1.51 6.39 -3.66
N VAL A 49 -1.02 7.64 -3.75
CA VAL A 49 -0.65 8.21 -5.06
C VAL A 49 0.50 7.45 -5.72
N SER A 50 1.45 6.92 -4.93
CA SER A 50 2.54 6.08 -5.43
C SER A 50 2.04 4.78 -6.05
N ALA A 51 0.95 4.19 -5.53
CA ALA A 51 0.33 2.99 -6.04
C ALA A 51 -0.60 3.27 -7.25
N THR A 52 -1.26 4.43 -7.28
CA THR A 52 -2.29 4.75 -8.29
C THR A 52 -1.76 5.34 -9.59
N SER A 53 -0.52 5.86 -9.60
CA SER A 53 0.04 6.71 -10.67
C SER A 53 -0.56 6.41 -12.05
N LYS A 54 -1.47 7.30 -12.46
CA LYS A 54 -2.27 7.20 -13.69
C LYS A 54 -1.41 7.44 -14.94
N TYR A 55 -0.18 7.89 -14.75
CA TYR A 55 0.74 8.22 -15.80
C TYR A 55 1.44 6.94 -16.28
N THR A 56 1.13 6.55 -17.52
CA THR A 56 1.81 5.50 -18.26
C THR A 56 3.24 5.88 -18.68
N ASP A 57 3.71 7.07 -18.31
CA ASP A 57 5.09 7.47 -18.57
C ASP A 57 6.05 6.82 -17.56
N LEU A 58 7.15 6.29 -18.08
CA LEU A 58 8.08 5.42 -17.36
C LEU A 58 8.71 6.10 -16.13
N GLN A 59 8.78 7.44 -16.14
CA GLN A 59 9.39 8.22 -15.07
C GLN A 59 8.51 8.29 -13.81
N ALA A 60 7.22 8.59 -13.95
CA ALA A 60 6.28 8.67 -12.81
C ALA A 60 6.05 7.28 -12.18
N TYR A 61 6.08 6.22 -13.00
CA TYR A 61 6.08 4.83 -12.54
C TYR A 61 7.26 4.52 -11.61
N GLY A 62 8.44 5.09 -11.92
CA GLY A 62 9.65 4.94 -11.11
C GLY A 62 9.59 5.64 -9.76
N ALA A 63 9.06 6.88 -9.71
CA ALA A 63 9.05 7.67 -8.48
C ALA A 63 8.17 7.05 -7.39
N GLY A 64 6.93 6.67 -7.74
CA GLY A 64 6.05 6.00 -6.80
C GLY A 64 6.62 4.67 -6.27
N LYS A 65 7.24 3.88 -7.16
CA LYS A 65 7.88 2.62 -6.76
C LYS A 65 9.02 2.85 -5.77
N ARG A 66 9.95 3.76 -6.09
CA ARG A 66 11.07 4.08 -5.21
C ARG A 66 10.60 4.62 -3.87
N PHE A 67 9.52 5.40 -3.84
CA PHE A 67 8.95 5.87 -2.59
C PHE A 67 8.43 4.72 -1.72
N VAL A 68 7.63 3.80 -2.28
CA VAL A 68 7.13 2.62 -1.54
C VAL A 68 8.30 1.77 -1.02
N GLU A 69 9.29 1.48 -1.87
CA GLU A 69 10.50 0.74 -1.46
C GLU A 69 11.25 1.47 -0.34
N PHE A 70 11.37 2.80 -0.42
CA PHE A 70 12.02 3.60 0.61
C PHE A 70 11.27 3.55 1.94
N VAL A 71 9.94 3.65 1.92
CA VAL A 71 9.10 3.51 3.12
C VAL A 71 9.27 2.13 3.74
N ALA A 72 9.19 1.06 2.95
CA ALA A 72 9.39 -0.30 3.45
C ALA A 72 10.78 -0.48 4.07
N ARG A 73 11.83 -0.04 3.38
CA ARG A 73 13.23 -0.11 3.84
C ARG A 73 13.46 0.69 5.11
N SER A 74 12.78 1.82 5.30
CA SER A 74 12.89 2.65 6.51
C SER A 74 12.44 1.94 7.78
N GLY A 75 11.75 0.81 7.64
CA GLY A 75 11.17 0.06 8.76
C GLY A 75 9.82 0.61 9.21
N TYR A 76 9.27 1.63 8.52
CA TYR A 76 7.92 2.12 8.77
C TYR A 76 6.90 0.99 8.64
N LYS A 77 6.03 0.86 9.65
CA LYS A 77 4.89 -0.05 9.69
C LYS A 77 3.62 0.75 9.91
N ASP A 78 2.56 0.40 9.20
CA ASP A 78 1.26 1.02 9.40
C ASP A 78 0.66 0.63 10.76
N GLU A 79 0.06 1.61 11.42
CA GLU A 79 -0.63 1.44 12.70
C GLU A 79 -2.14 1.53 12.48
N PRO A 80 -2.92 0.47 12.76
CA PRO A 80 -4.36 0.53 12.57
C PRO A 80 -5.00 1.65 13.38
N LYS A 81 -5.88 2.42 12.73
CA LYS A 81 -6.82 3.27 13.46
C LYS A 81 -7.72 2.39 14.30
N VAL A 82 -7.97 2.78 15.55
CA VAL A 82 -8.78 2.01 16.49
C VAL A 82 -10.05 2.77 16.89
N ASP A 83 -11.08 2.03 17.29
CA ASP A 83 -12.29 2.58 17.91
C ASP A 83 -12.09 2.88 19.42
N GLU A 84 -13.17 3.29 20.09
CA GLU A 84 -13.18 3.60 21.53
C GLU A 84 -12.81 2.40 22.41
N ASP A 85 -13.05 1.18 21.93
CA ASP A 85 -12.71 -0.09 22.61
C ASP A 85 -11.27 -0.56 22.27
N GLY A 86 -10.53 0.19 21.45
CA GLY A 86 -9.19 -0.16 20.99
C GLY A 86 -9.15 -1.21 19.89
N LYS A 87 -10.28 -1.52 19.23
CA LYS A 87 -10.34 -2.48 18.12
C LYS A 87 -10.00 -1.81 16.80
N PRO A 88 -9.27 -2.48 15.89
CA PRO A 88 -8.89 -1.90 14.61
C PRO A 88 -10.12 -1.65 13.71
N LEU A 89 -10.16 -0.47 13.10
CA LEU A 89 -11.12 -0.10 12.08
C LEU A 89 -10.73 -0.79 10.76
N LEU A 90 -11.52 -1.79 10.36
CA LEU A 90 -11.21 -2.62 9.18
C LEU A 90 -11.59 -1.94 7.85
N HIS A 91 -12.54 -1.01 7.84
CA HIS A 91 -12.97 -0.32 6.62
C HIS A 91 -12.00 0.81 6.28
N ARG A 92 -11.04 0.52 5.41
CA ARG A 92 -9.98 1.46 4.98
C ARG A 92 -9.47 1.09 3.60
N THR A 93 -9.63 2.01 2.64
CA THR A 93 -8.91 1.91 1.36
C THR A 93 -7.43 2.22 1.61
N THR A 94 -6.52 1.40 1.08
CA THR A 94 -5.08 1.52 1.27
C THR A 94 -4.39 1.43 -0.09
N ALA A 95 -3.12 1.86 -0.14
CA ALA A 95 -2.28 1.72 -1.33
C ALA A 95 -2.21 0.28 -1.87
N LEU A 96 -2.32 -0.73 -1.00
CA LEU A 96 -2.32 -2.15 -1.39
C LEU A 96 -3.52 -2.51 -2.27
N HIS A 97 -4.71 -1.98 -1.95
CA HIS A 97 -5.92 -2.20 -2.76
C HIS A 97 -5.73 -1.63 -4.17
N ASP A 98 -5.18 -0.41 -4.27
CA ASP A 98 -4.95 0.25 -5.55
C ASP A 98 -3.84 -0.40 -6.39
N ALA A 99 -2.76 -0.85 -5.75
CA ALA A 99 -1.70 -1.62 -6.40
C ALA A 99 -2.23 -2.95 -6.94
N THR A 100 -3.08 -3.64 -6.17
CA THR A 100 -3.70 -4.91 -6.55
C THR A 100 -4.61 -4.74 -7.77
N ARG A 101 -5.52 -3.75 -7.77
CA ARG A 101 -6.40 -3.46 -8.91
C ARG A 101 -5.63 -3.14 -10.20
N ARG A 102 -4.46 -2.51 -10.07
CA ARG A 102 -3.59 -2.13 -11.18
C ARG A 102 -2.59 -3.22 -11.56
N LEU A 103 -2.65 -4.40 -10.92
CA LEU A 103 -1.75 -5.52 -11.16
C LEU A 103 -0.26 -5.16 -10.95
N ARG A 104 0.01 -4.18 -10.06
CA ARG A 104 1.37 -3.75 -9.69
C ARG A 104 1.95 -4.68 -8.62
N TYR A 105 2.06 -5.95 -8.98
CA TYR A 105 2.49 -7.01 -8.06
C TYR A 105 3.92 -6.87 -7.57
N ASP A 106 4.74 -6.07 -8.25
CA ASP A 106 6.01 -5.65 -7.71
C ASP A 106 5.76 -4.88 -6.40
N LEU A 107 5.02 -3.78 -6.43
CA LEU A 107 4.69 -2.98 -5.23
C LEU A 107 3.96 -3.73 -4.13
N VAL A 108 3.09 -4.68 -4.50
CA VAL A 108 2.28 -5.44 -3.54
C VAL A 108 3.17 -6.11 -2.50
N ARG A 109 4.38 -6.55 -2.89
CA ARG A 109 5.33 -7.18 -1.98
C ARG A 109 5.85 -6.18 -0.94
N GLU A 110 6.36 -5.02 -1.34
CA GLU A 110 6.86 -4.02 -0.40
C GLU A 110 5.73 -3.41 0.43
N LEU A 111 4.51 -3.31 -0.12
CA LEU A 111 3.35 -2.84 0.63
C LEU A 111 2.97 -3.81 1.77
N PHE A 112 3.18 -5.12 1.64
CA PHE A 112 3.00 -6.05 2.76
C PHE A 112 4.08 -5.94 3.84
N ASP A 113 5.27 -5.39 3.51
CA ASP A 113 6.23 -5.02 4.54
C ASP A 113 5.75 -3.81 5.34
N ILE A 114 4.99 -2.90 4.73
CA ILE A 114 4.41 -1.71 5.39
C ILE A 114 3.16 -2.10 6.19
N TYR A 115 2.21 -2.82 5.58
CA TYR A 115 0.99 -3.31 6.20
C TYR A 115 1.20 -4.71 6.80
N ASN A 116 2.08 -4.82 7.79
CA ASN A 116 2.53 -6.12 8.32
C ASN A 116 1.67 -6.68 9.46
N ARG A 117 0.47 -6.12 9.70
CA ARG A 117 -0.48 -6.56 10.72
C ARG A 117 -1.50 -7.52 10.12
N PHE A 118 -1.15 -8.81 10.08
CA PHE A 118 -1.98 -9.85 9.48
C PHE A 118 -3.19 -10.25 10.33
N ASP A 119 -3.27 -9.78 11.57
CA ASP A 119 -4.48 -9.78 12.40
C ASP A 119 -5.53 -8.74 11.94
N VAL A 120 -5.15 -7.85 11.02
CA VAL A 120 -6.01 -6.79 10.47
C VAL A 120 -6.21 -7.03 8.99
N ASN A 121 -7.39 -7.50 8.61
CA ASN A 121 -7.77 -7.67 7.21
C ASN A 121 -8.55 -6.45 6.73
N TYR A 122 -7.84 -5.38 6.35
CA TYR A 122 -8.50 -4.18 5.83
C TYR A 122 -9.36 -4.50 4.63
N THR A 123 -10.53 -3.90 4.55
CA THR A 123 -11.46 -3.95 3.43
C THR A 123 -11.68 -2.55 2.89
N ASP A 124 -11.66 -2.39 1.58
CA ASP A 124 -12.13 -1.16 0.96
C ASP A 124 -13.63 -1.18 0.66
N HIS A 125 -14.11 -0.11 0.04
CA HIS A 125 -15.50 0.09 -0.36
C HIS A 125 -16.04 -0.94 -1.37
N ASP A 126 -15.17 -1.62 -2.12
CA ASP A 126 -15.54 -2.66 -3.08
C ASP A 126 -15.57 -4.06 -2.43
N GLY A 127 -15.20 -4.16 -1.16
CA GLY A 127 -15.03 -5.44 -0.46
C GLY A 127 -13.71 -6.16 -0.81
N LEU A 128 -12.80 -5.51 -1.54
CA LEU A 128 -11.45 -6.05 -1.73
C LEU A 128 -10.72 -5.95 -0.39
N THR A 129 -10.05 -7.04 0.00
CA THR A 129 -9.35 -7.13 1.29
C THR A 129 -7.85 -7.32 1.11
N HIS A 130 -7.07 -7.10 2.16
CA HIS A 130 -5.64 -7.43 2.15
C HIS A 130 -5.38 -8.92 1.91
N PHE A 131 -6.23 -9.79 2.45
CA PHE A 131 -6.14 -11.22 2.16
C PHE A 131 -6.45 -11.54 0.69
N HIS A 132 -7.47 -10.91 0.10
CA HIS A 132 -7.73 -11.02 -1.35
C HIS A 132 -6.50 -10.61 -2.17
N ALA A 133 -5.83 -9.51 -1.81
CA ALA A 133 -4.62 -9.05 -2.46
C ALA A 133 -3.47 -10.07 -2.36
N ALA A 134 -3.28 -10.69 -1.20
CA ALA A 134 -2.27 -11.74 -0.98
C ALA A 134 -2.51 -12.96 -1.88
N CYS A 135 -3.77 -13.39 -1.98
CA CYS A 135 -4.18 -14.50 -2.85
C CYS A 135 -3.99 -14.15 -4.33
N ALA A 136 -4.42 -12.96 -4.75
CA ALA A 136 -4.30 -12.51 -6.14
C ALA A 136 -2.84 -12.43 -6.62
N CYS A 137 -1.90 -12.06 -5.75
CA CYS A 137 -0.47 -12.01 -6.08
C CYS A 137 0.27 -13.34 -5.84
N GLY A 138 -0.40 -14.38 -5.34
CA GLY A 138 0.20 -15.67 -5.03
C GLY A 138 1.30 -15.60 -3.96
N HIS A 139 1.22 -14.64 -3.03
CA HIS A 139 2.26 -14.44 -2.02
C HIS A 139 2.09 -15.41 -0.85
N VAL A 140 2.48 -16.67 -1.05
CA VAL A 140 2.29 -17.79 -0.10
C VAL A 140 2.65 -17.43 1.35
N ALA A 141 3.83 -16.85 1.61
CA ALA A 141 4.24 -16.49 2.96
C ALA A 141 3.34 -15.44 3.66
N VAL A 142 2.66 -14.57 2.89
CA VAL A 142 1.69 -13.62 3.43
C VAL A 142 0.34 -14.30 3.66
N ILE A 143 -0.08 -15.16 2.72
CA ILE A 143 -1.29 -15.98 2.85
C ILE A 143 -1.20 -16.83 4.13
N GLU A 144 -0.09 -17.53 4.34
CA GLU A 144 0.16 -18.34 5.53
C GLU A 144 0.02 -17.52 6.82
N LYS A 145 0.59 -16.31 6.87
CA LYS A 145 0.42 -15.43 8.03
C LYS A 145 -1.04 -15.06 8.28
N PHE A 146 -1.79 -14.67 7.26
CA PHE A 146 -3.23 -14.40 7.43
C PHE A 146 -3.99 -15.61 8.00
N LEU A 147 -3.68 -16.82 7.52
CA LEU A 147 -4.29 -18.06 8.02
C LEU A 147 -3.88 -18.35 9.48
N GLU A 148 -2.62 -18.11 9.85
CA GLU A 148 -2.14 -18.23 11.24
C GLU A 148 -2.88 -17.28 12.19
N PHE A 149 -3.28 -16.10 11.71
CA PHE A 149 -4.10 -15.15 12.45
C PHE A 149 -5.62 -15.44 12.36
N GLY A 150 -6.02 -16.59 11.82
CA GLY A 150 -7.39 -17.08 11.83
C GLY A 150 -8.27 -16.54 10.70
N GLN A 151 -7.68 -15.99 9.64
CA GLN A 151 -8.44 -15.61 8.45
C GLN A 151 -9.03 -16.86 7.79
N ASP A 152 -10.34 -16.81 7.51
CA ASP A 152 -11.03 -17.90 6.81
C ASP A 152 -10.54 -17.99 5.36
N PRO A 153 -9.99 -19.13 4.90
CA PRO A 153 -9.58 -19.33 3.52
C PRO A 153 -10.75 -19.23 2.52
N ASP A 154 -11.98 -19.47 2.97
CA ASP A 154 -13.19 -19.46 2.13
C ASP A 154 -13.86 -18.07 2.08
N CYS A 155 -13.36 -17.08 2.82
CA CYS A 155 -13.86 -15.68 2.76
C CYS A 155 -13.52 -14.95 1.45
N LEU A 156 -13.01 -15.65 0.43
CA LEU A 156 -12.79 -15.11 -0.90
C LEU A 156 -14.13 -14.87 -1.60
N ASN A 157 -14.82 -13.77 -1.30
CA ASN A 157 -16.05 -13.43 -2.00
C ASN A 157 -15.69 -13.09 -3.46
N VAL A 158 -16.14 -13.96 -4.35
CA VAL A 158 -15.73 -14.09 -5.74
C VAL A 158 -16.36 -12.97 -6.58
N SER A 159 -15.88 -11.73 -6.48
CA SER A 159 -16.21 -10.67 -7.43
C SER A 159 -15.02 -10.26 -8.32
N LEU A 160 -13.79 -10.60 -7.91
CA LEU A 160 -12.57 -10.31 -8.69
C LEU A 160 -11.99 -11.53 -9.43
N ILE A 161 -12.52 -12.74 -9.20
CA ILE A 161 -12.23 -13.92 -10.04
C ILE A 161 -13.19 -13.94 -11.26
N VAL A 162 -13.54 -12.78 -11.83
CA VAL A 162 -14.16 -12.74 -13.16
C VAL A 162 -13.05 -12.61 -14.19
N ASN A 163 -12.28 -13.69 -14.29
CA ASN A 163 -11.76 -14.30 -15.51
C ASN A 163 -10.93 -15.53 -15.08
N PRO A 164 -11.58 -16.65 -14.69
CA PRO A 164 -10.88 -17.92 -14.68
C PRO A 164 -10.32 -18.15 -16.10
N PRO A 165 -9.04 -18.57 -16.26
CA PRO A 165 -8.52 -18.93 -17.56
C PRO A 165 -9.42 -20.03 -18.12
N LEU A 166 -9.91 -19.81 -19.33
CA LEU A 166 -10.72 -20.77 -20.09
C LEU A 166 -10.07 -22.15 -20.03
N TYR A 167 -10.65 -23.03 -19.21
CA TYR A 167 -10.59 -24.48 -19.44
C TYR A 167 -11.74 -24.82 -20.37
N THR A 168 -11.44 -24.89 -21.67
CA THR A 168 -11.93 -25.89 -22.64
C THR A 168 -11.03 -25.82 -23.87
#